data_AF-A0A5A8F313-F1
#
_entry.id   AF-A0A5A8F313-F1
#
_cell.length_a   1.000
_cell.length_b   1.000
_cell.length_c   1.000
_cell.angle_alpha   90.00
_cell.angle_beta   90.00
_cell.angle_gamma   90.00
#
_symmetry.space_group_name_H-M   'P 1'
#
loop_
_entity.id
_entity.type
_entity.pdbx_description
1 polymer ?
#
loop_
_entity_poly.entity_id
_entity_poly.type
_entity_poly.pdbx_seq_one_letter_code
_entity_poly.pdbx_strand_id
1 'polypeptide(L)' 'MKIKDVTELEVFKYAHQLTLEIYKVTNNFPKEETYGLVSQMRRSAASICANLLE' A
#
# COMPACT_ATOMS: atom_id res chain seq x y z
N MET A 1 -13.69 -1.38 23.00
CA MET A 1 -13.98 -0.63 21.76
C MET A 1 -14.44 -1.64 20.73
N LYS A 2 -15.63 -1.46 20.14
CA LYS A 2 -16.16 -2.41 19.15
C LYS A 2 -15.76 -1.91 17.78
N ILE A 3 -14.93 -2.67 17.08
CA ILE A 3 -14.48 -2.35 15.72
C ILE A 3 -15.68 -2.52 14.78
N LYS A 4 -16.01 -1.47 14.03
CA LYS A 4 -17.17 -1.47 13.13
C LYS A 4 -16.79 -1.66 11.67
N ASP A 5 -15.55 -1.33 11.33
CA ASP A 5 -15.05 -1.33 9.96
C ASP A 5 -13.58 -1.80 9.94
N VAL A 6 -13.19 -2.53 8.90
CA VAL A 6 -11.81 -3.03 8.72
C VAL A 6 -10.80 -1.89 8.73
N THR A 7 -11.17 -0.70 8.24
CA THR A 7 -10.29 0.48 8.22
C THR A 7 -9.91 0.99 9.62
N GLU A 8 -10.65 0.61 10.66
CA GLU A 8 -10.32 0.93 12.04
C GLU A 8 -9.21 0.03 12.61
N LEU A 9 -8.92 -1.11 11.97
CA LEU A 9 -7.85 -2.02 12.38
C LEU A 9 -6.49 -1.34 12.27
N GLU A 10 -5.66 -1.46 13.31
CA GLU A 10 -4.29 -0.93 13.30
C GLU A 10 -3.47 -1.50 12.13
N VAL A 11 -3.63 -2.78 11.82
CA VAL A 11 -2.96 -3.41 10.66
C VAL A 11 -3.39 -2.79 9.33
N PHE A 12 -4.65 -2.39 9.19
CA PHE A 12 -5.12 -1.69 7.99
C PHE A 12 -4.48 -0.30 7.89
N LYS A 13 -4.43 0.45 9.01
CA LYS A 13 -3.78 1.77 9.05
C LYS A 13 -2.30 1.68 8.68
N TYR A 14 -1.59 0.68 9.20
CA TYR A 14 -0.19 0.44 8.85
C TYR A 14 -0.01 0.06 7.38
N ALA A 15 -0.88 -0.81 6.83
CA ALA A 15 -0.84 -1.18 5.41
C ALA A 15 -1.11 0.03 4.49
N HIS A 16 -2.06 0.88 4.87
CA HIS A 16 -2.37 2.10 4.13
C HIS A 16 -1.19 3.08 4.16
N GLN A 17 -0.60 3.30 5.34
CA GLN A 17 0.58 4.14 5.49
C GLN A 17 1.77 3.59 4.68
N LEU A 18 2.02 2.29 4.74
CA LEU A 18 3.06 1.64 3.95
C LEU A 18 2.85 1.87 2.45
N THR A 19 1.61 1.77 1.96
CA THR A 19 1.27 2.04 0.57
C THR A 19 1.66 3.47 0.19
N LEU A 20 1.30 4.47 1.01
CA LEU A 20 1.66 5.86 0.75
C LEU A 20 3.18 6.08 0.73
N GLU A 21 3.92 5.47 1.66
CA GLU A 21 5.38 5.57 1.69
C GLU A 21 6.03 4.90 0.47
N ILE A 22 5.52 3.74 0.03
CA ILE A 22 5.99 3.10 -1.22
C ILE A 22 5.75 4.00 -2.42
N TYR A 23 4.59 4.67 -2.52
CA TYR A 23 4.34 5.64 -3.59
C TYR A 23 5.34 6.80 -3.56
N LYS A 24 5.62 7.36 -2.38
CA LYS A 24 6.60 8.44 -2.20
C LYS A 24 8.01 8.01 -2.60
N VAL A 25 8.49 6.86 -2.12
CA VAL A 25 9.85 6.37 -2.40
C VAL A 25 10.01 6.05 -3.88
N THR A 26 9.04 5.35 -4.48
CA THR A 26 9.09 4.96 -5.89
C THR A 26 8.98 6.12 -6.88
N ASN A 27 8.53 7.31 -6.46
CA ASN A 27 8.56 8.51 -7.31
C ASN A 27 9.98 8.95 -7.69
N ASN A 28 10.99 8.56 -6.90
CA ASN A 28 12.39 8.92 -7.15
C ASN A 28 13.14 7.86 -7.97
N PHE A 29 12.46 6.82 -8.45
CA PHE A 29 13.08 5.77 -9.25
C PHE A 29 13.28 6.23 -10.71
N PRO A 30 14.23 5.62 -11.44
CA PRO A 30 14.40 5.88 -12.87
C PRO A 30 13.09 5.62 -13.64
N LYS A 31 12.86 6.38 -14.72
CA LYS A 31 11.62 6.25 -15.52
C LYS A 31 11.47 4.86 -16.13
N GLU A 32 12.59 4.21 -16.42
CA GLU A 32 12.67 2.86 -16.98
C GLU A 32 12.04 1.82 -16.04
N GLU A 33 12.01 2.07 -14.73
CA GLU A 33 11.44 1.18 -13.71
C GLU A 33 9.92 1.33 -13.53
N THR A 34 9.28 2.27 -14.23
CA THR A 34 7.85 2.59 -14.05
C THR A 34 6.97 1.35 -14.19
N TYR A 35 7.23 0.52 -15.20
CA TYR A 35 6.50 -0.73 -15.43
C TYR A 35 7.15 -1.94 -14.74
N GLY A 36 8.42 -1.83 -14.35
CA GLY A 36 9.16 -2.81 -13.56
C GLY A 36 8.91 -2.66 -12.06
N LEU A 37 9.94 -2.28 -11.31
CA LEU A 37 9.91 -2.23 -9.84
C LEU A 37 8.80 -1.33 -9.29
N VAL A 38 8.56 -0.16 -9.91
CA VAL A 38 7.56 0.80 -9.42
C VAL A 38 6.15 0.19 -9.44
N SER A 39 5.76 -0.42 -10.57
CA SER A 39 4.43 -1.00 -10.72
C SER A 39 4.21 -2.19 -9.78
N GLN A 40 5.23 -3.04 -9.61
CA GLN A 40 5.15 -4.20 -8.73
C GLN A 40 5.03 -3.79 -7.26
N MET A 41 5.93 -2.91 -6.79
CA MET A 41 5.92 -2.47 -5.39
C MET A 41 4.62 -1.78 -5.00
N ARG A 42 4.11 -0.88 -5.85
CA ARG A 42 2.84 -0.16 -5.59
C ARG A 42 1.65 -1.10 -5.52
N ARG A 43 1.53 -2.05 -6.47
CA ARG A 43 0.45 -3.04 -6.46
C ARG A 43 0.54 -3.97 -5.26
N SER A 44 1.73 -4.48 -4.94
CA SER A 44 1.93 -5.35 -3.78
C SER A 44 1.55 -4.64 -2.49
N ALA A 45 1.97 -3.39 -2.28
CA ALA A 45 1.63 -2.64 -1.07
C ALA A 45 0.11 -2.38 -0.96
N ALA A 46 -0.52 -1.90 -2.05
CA ALA A 46 -1.96 -1.65 -2.07
C ALA A 46 -2.80 -2.93 -1.88
N SER A 47 -2.28 -4.08 -2.34
CA SER A 47 -2.98 -5.36 -2.20
C SER A 47 -3.19 -5.76 -0.74
N ILE A 48 -2.34 -5.32 0.19
CA ILE A 48 -2.49 -5.64 1.61
C ILE A 48 -3.82 -5.08 2.15
N CYS A 49 -4.13 -3.80 1.86
CA CYS A 49 -5.41 -3.21 2.25
C CYS A 49 -6.59 -3.90 1.56
N ALA A 50 -6.45 -4.26 0.28
CA ALA A 50 -7.52 -4.94 -0.46
C ALA A 50 -7.82 -6.32 0.13
N ASN A 51 -6.81 -7.11 0.47
CA ASN A 51 -6.98 -8.44 1.08
C ASN A 51 -7.52 -8.36 2.52
N LEU A 52 -7.30 -7.25 3.24
CA LEU A 52 -7.90 -7.05 4.56
C LEU A 52 -9.40 -6.73 4.47
N LEU A 53 -9.85 -6.15 3.35
CA LEU A 53 -11.24 -5.76 3.09
C LEU A 53 -12.10 -6.87 2.50
N GLU A 54 -11.49 -7.89 1.90
CA GLU A 54 -12.15 -9.08 1.33
C GLU A 54 -12.78 -9.98 2.41
#